data_AF-A0AB74LUQ6-F1
#
_entry.id   AF-A0AB74LUQ6-F1
#
_cell.length_a   1.000
_cell.length_b   1.000
_cell.length_c   1.000
_cell.angle_alpha   90.00
_cell.angle_beta   90.00
_cell.angle_gamma   90.00
#
_symmetry.space_group_name_H-M   'P 1'
#
loop_
_entity.id
_entity.type
_entity.pdbx_description
1 polymer ?
#
loop_
_entity_poly.entity_id
_entity_poly.type
_entity_poly.pdbx_seq_one_letter_code
_entity_poly.pdbx_strand_id
1 'polypeptide(L)'
;MGSVSSAAENVVPFRRIAAAGRPLPYEGGVREGQAQRRSEQRALMDAVYATGTLTVAAGDRETKLIASRLQVYGFLTVEEVEPEGSLRRLRPSEAIRARAERPWRLSKPAYAGLSVSIPTIDDFLFEPAGFSA
;
A
#
# COMPACT_ATOMS: atom_id res chain seq x y z
N MET A 1 -1.24 45.70 -37.90
CA MET A 1 -1.08 44.30 -38.35
C MET A 1 -0.09 43.64 -37.41
N GLY A 2 -0.59 42.86 -36.45
CA GLY A 2 0.24 42.16 -35.47
C GLY A 2 0.55 40.75 -35.95
N SER A 3 1.83 40.40 -36.03
CA SER A 3 2.28 39.02 -36.20
C SER A 3 2.72 38.52 -34.83
N VAL A 4 1.99 37.57 -34.26
CA VAL A 4 2.39 36.82 -33.08
C VAL A 4 2.93 35.47 -33.53
N SER A 5 4.23 35.27 -33.32
CA SER A 5 4.88 33.97 -33.39
C SER A 5 4.15 32.98 -32.48
N SER A 6 3.52 31.98 -33.07
CA SER A 6 2.81 30.94 -32.33
C SER A 6 3.82 29.97 -31.73
N ALA A 7 3.93 30.03 -30.40
CA ALA A 7 4.69 29.15 -29.53
C ALA A 7 4.19 27.69 -29.62
N ALA A 8 4.69 26.93 -30.60
CA ALA A 8 4.42 25.50 -30.73
C ALA A 8 5.69 24.66 -30.99
N GLU A 9 6.87 25.13 -30.55
CA GLU A 9 8.14 24.43 -30.78
C GLU A 9 8.56 23.44 -29.68
N ASN A 10 7.76 23.25 -28.62
CA ASN A 10 8.13 22.35 -27.50
C ASN A 10 7.19 21.15 -27.33
N VAL A 11 6.79 20.51 -28.43
CA VAL A 11 6.10 19.21 -28.36
C VAL A 11 7.00 18.15 -28.97
N VAL A 12 7.64 17.34 -28.13
CA VAL A 12 8.37 16.14 -28.58
C VAL A 12 7.32 15.04 -28.80
N PRO A 13 7.04 14.61 -30.04
CA PRO A 13 6.14 13.49 -30.25
C PRO A 13 6.80 12.21 -29.73
N PHE A 14 6.09 11.44 -28.92
CA PHE A 14 6.47 10.08 -28.59
C PHE A 14 6.46 9.24 -29.87
N ARG A 15 7.62 9.04 -30.49
CA ARG A 15 7.80 8.01 -31.52
C ARG A 15 7.48 6.65 -30.90
N ARG A 16 6.27 6.16 -31.13
CA ARG A 16 5.94 4.76 -30.91
C ARG A 16 6.74 3.97 -31.95
N ILE A 17 7.86 3.39 -31.54
CA ILE A 17 8.60 2.44 -32.38
C ILE A 17 7.61 1.32 -32.68
N ALA A 18 7.10 1.28 -33.91
CA ALA A 18 6.37 0.15 -34.43
C ALA A 18 7.37 -1.00 -34.48
N ALA A 19 7.41 -1.80 -33.43
CA ALA A 19 8.15 -3.04 -33.41
C ALA A 19 7.55 -3.97 -34.45
N ALA A 20 8.15 -3.96 -35.64
CA ALA A 20 7.90 -4.96 -36.66
C ALA A 20 8.24 -6.34 -36.09
N GLY A 21 7.26 -7.24 -36.10
CA GLY A 21 7.47 -8.68 -36.11
C GLY A 21 8.09 -9.30 -34.84
N ARG A 22 7.36 -9.31 -33.73
CA ARG A 22 7.53 -10.36 -32.73
C ARG A 22 6.15 -10.76 -32.21
N PRO A 23 5.74 -12.05 -32.26
CA PRO A 23 4.49 -12.45 -31.63
C PRO A 23 4.60 -12.13 -30.14
N LEU A 24 3.71 -11.26 -29.66
CA LEU A 24 3.60 -10.95 -28.24
C LEU A 24 3.28 -12.26 -27.51
N PRO A 25 4.07 -12.67 -26.51
CA PRO A 25 3.75 -13.87 -25.75
C PRO A 25 2.48 -13.62 -24.92
N TYR A 26 1.42 -14.37 -25.26
CA TYR A 26 0.33 -14.85 -24.41
C TYR A 26 -0.36 -13.86 -23.46
N GLU A 27 -1.46 -13.24 -23.91
CA GLU A 27 -2.41 -12.51 -23.03
C GLU A 27 -2.98 -13.37 -21.90
N GLY A 28 -3.04 -14.70 -22.06
CA GLY A 28 -3.57 -15.61 -21.04
C GLY A 28 -2.74 -15.60 -19.75
N GLY A 29 -1.42 -15.42 -19.83
CA GLY A 29 -0.52 -15.53 -18.67
C GLY A 29 -0.63 -14.30 -17.75
N VAL A 30 -0.93 -13.15 -18.34
CA VAL A 30 -1.22 -11.92 -17.57
C VAL A 30 -2.54 -12.07 -16.81
N ARG A 31 -3.57 -12.66 -17.44
CA ARG A 31 -4.89 -12.90 -16.81
C ARG A 31 -4.83 -13.97 -15.72
N GLU A 32 -4.07 -15.04 -15.96
CA GLU A 32 -3.80 -16.11 -14.98
C GLU A 32 -3.08 -15.56 -13.75
N GLY A 33 -2.02 -14.77 -13.94
CA GLY A 33 -1.29 -14.13 -12.84
C GLY A 33 -2.16 -13.17 -12.02
N GLN A 34 -3.10 -12.46 -12.65
CA GLN A 34 -4.06 -11.62 -11.93
C GLN A 34 -5.09 -12.46 -11.16
N ALA A 35 -5.59 -13.54 -11.75
CA ALA A 35 -6.54 -14.44 -11.08
C ALA A 35 -5.92 -15.09 -9.85
N GLN A 36 -4.67 -15.55 -9.97
CA GLN A 36 -3.90 -16.13 -8.88
C GLN A 36 -3.72 -15.14 -7.71
N ARG A 37 -3.30 -13.90 -7.99
CA ARG A 37 -3.16 -12.86 -6.97
C ARG A 37 -4.47 -12.54 -6.24
N ARG A 38 -5.59 -12.52 -6.95
CA ARG A 38 -6.92 -12.33 -6.33
C ARG A 38 -7.30 -13.51 -5.45
N SER A 39 -6.98 -14.72 -5.87
CA SER A 39 -7.19 -15.94 -5.09
C SER A 39 -6.38 -15.90 -3.80
N GLU A 40 -5.11 -15.53 -3.84
CA GLU A 40 -4.24 -15.42 -2.66
C GLU A 40 -4.71 -14.33 -1.69
N GLN A 41 -5.11 -13.18 -2.21
CA GLN A 41 -5.74 -12.12 -1.41
C GLN A 41 -7.00 -12.63 -0.69
N ARG A 42 -7.85 -13.38 -1.41
CA ARG A 42 -9.08 -13.93 -0.86
C ARG A 42 -8.79 -15.00 0.20
N ALA A 43 -7.88 -15.92 -0.07
CA ALA A 43 -7.48 -16.97 0.86
C ALA A 43 -6.91 -16.38 2.16
N LEU A 44 -6.06 -15.34 2.06
CA LEU A 44 -5.51 -14.67 3.24
C LEU A 44 -6.60 -13.97 4.06
N MET A 45 -7.54 -13.30 3.38
CA MET A 45 -8.72 -12.72 4.03
C MET A 45 -9.54 -13.78 4.75
N ASP A 46 -9.90 -14.87 4.06
CA ASP A 46 -10.72 -15.93 4.63
C ASP A 46 -10.04 -16.56 5.86
N ALA A 47 -8.72 -16.78 5.82
CA ALA A 47 -7.95 -17.30 6.96
C ALA A 47 -7.99 -16.37 8.18
N VAL A 48 -7.77 -15.06 7.99
CA VAL A 48 -7.84 -14.09 9.10
C VAL A 48 -9.28 -13.94 9.60
N TYR A 49 -10.25 -13.94 8.69
CA TYR A 49 -11.65 -13.73 9.07
C TYR A 49 -12.28 -14.95 9.75
N ALA A 50 -11.84 -16.16 9.42
CA ALA A 50 -12.24 -17.38 10.11
C ALA A 50 -11.59 -17.49 11.50
N THR A 51 -10.28 -17.29 11.61
CA THR A 51 -9.50 -17.51 12.85
C THR A 51 -9.50 -16.28 13.78
N GLY A 52 -9.82 -15.10 13.26
CA GLY A 52 -9.74 -13.81 13.96
C GLY A 52 -8.34 -13.20 13.95
N THR A 53 -7.30 -14.04 14.03
CA THR A 53 -5.89 -13.64 13.92
C THR A 53 -5.07 -14.67 13.15
N LEU A 54 -3.98 -14.25 12.49
CA LEU A 54 -3.05 -15.12 11.77
C LEU A 54 -1.61 -14.67 11.99
N THR A 55 -0.71 -15.60 12.32
CA THR A 55 0.74 -15.32 12.42
C THR A 55 1.42 -15.57 11.08
N VAL A 56 2.28 -14.64 10.65
CA VAL A 56 3.05 -14.71 9.41
C VAL A 56 4.53 -14.71 9.75
N ALA A 57 5.26 -15.69 9.20
CA ALA A 57 6.69 -15.84 9.46
C ALA A 57 7.51 -14.66 8.92
N ALA A 58 8.66 -14.38 9.51
CA ALA A 58 9.53 -13.28 9.10
C ALA A 58 9.93 -13.37 7.62
N GLY A 59 10.21 -14.59 7.14
CA GLY A 59 10.65 -14.86 5.77
C GLY A 59 9.54 -14.91 4.71
N ASP A 60 8.26 -14.92 5.10
CA ASP A 60 7.14 -15.00 4.15
C ASP A 60 6.84 -13.62 3.55
N ARG A 61 7.70 -13.21 2.62
CA ARG A 61 7.62 -11.90 1.96
C ARG A 61 6.37 -11.74 1.11
N GLU A 62 5.88 -12.83 0.52
CA GLU A 62 4.73 -12.83 -0.36
C GLU A 62 3.45 -12.54 0.43
N THR A 63 3.19 -13.31 1.47
CA THR A 63 2.04 -13.08 2.36
C THR A 63 2.09 -11.69 2.98
N LYS A 64 3.27 -11.22 3.38
CA LYS A 64 3.44 -9.86 3.93
C LYS A 64 3.17 -8.74 2.93
N LEU A 65 3.52 -8.93 1.66
CA LEU A 65 3.21 -7.96 0.60
C LEU A 65 1.70 -7.89 0.36
N ILE A 66 1.02 -9.04 0.35
CA ILE A 66 -0.44 -9.13 0.24
C ILE A 66 -1.10 -8.48 1.46
N ALA A 67 -0.64 -8.81 2.66
CA ALA A 67 -1.14 -8.24 3.92
C ALA A 67 -0.97 -6.72 3.98
N SER A 68 0.20 -6.20 3.58
CA SER A 68 0.45 -4.75 3.51
C SER A 68 -0.52 -4.04 2.59
N ARG A 69 -0.83 -4.64 1.43
CA ARG A 69 -1.83 -4.08 0.50
C ARG A 69 -3.24 -4.13 1.09
N LEU A 70 -3.63 -5.23 1.70
CA LEU A 70 -4.93 -5.37 2.36
C LEU A 70 -5.08 -4.40 3.54
N GLN A 71 -3.98 -4.08 4.22
CA GLN A 71 -3.94 -3.04 5.23
C GLN A 71 -4.19 -1.64 4.65
N VAL A 72 -3.59 -1.29 3.51
CA VAL A 72 -3.87 -0.02 2.80
C VAL A 72 -5.35 0.09 2.44
N TYR A 73 -5.96 -1.02 2.02
CA TYR A 73 -7.40 -1.08 1.73
C TYR A 73 -8.28 -1.03 2.99
N GLY A 74 -7.70 -1.14 4.18
CA GLY A 74 -8.43 -1.13 5.46
C GLY A 74 -9.07 -2.47 5.85
N PHE A 75 -8.72 -3.56 5.17
CA PHE A 75 -9.31 -4.88 5.44
C PHE A 75 -8.61 -5.66 6.55
N LEU A 76 -7.38 -5.31 6.90
CA LEU A 76 -6.58 -6.00 7.90
C LEU A 76 -5.81 -5.00 8.75
N THR A 77 -5.54 -5.39 9.99
CA THR A 77 -4.51 -4.75 10.82
C THR A 77 -3.27 -5.62 10.86
N VAL A 78 -2.10 -4.98 10.76
CA VAL A 78 -0.78 -5.64 10.82
C VAL A 78 -0.08 -5.20 12.10
N GLU A 79 0.31 -6.17 12.90
CA GLU A 79 1.14 -5.99 14.09
C GLU A 79 2.45 -6.73 13.88
N GLU A 80 3.57 -6.12 14.23
CA GLU A 80 4.86 -6.79 14.31
C GLU A 80 5.00 -7.45 15.68
N VAL A 81 5.54 -8.67 15.69
CA VAL A 81 5.92 -9.37 16.91
C VAL A 81 7.36 -8.99 17.24
N GLU A 82 7.53 -8.24 18.32
CA GLU A 82 8.83 -7.87 18.86
C GLU A 82 9.54 -9.10 19.48
N PRO A 83 10.88 -9.09 19.61
CA PRO A 83 11.65 -10.20 20.21
C PRO A 83 11.17 -10.58 21.62
N GLU A 84 10.66 -9.61 22.38
CA GLU A 84 10.14 -9.76 23.74
C GLU A 84 8.70 -10.33 23.75
N GLY A 85 8.11 -10.55 22.57
CA GLY A 85 6.75 -11.08 22.39
C GLY A 85 5.65 -10.01 22.41
N SER A 86 6.00 -8.73 22.60
CA SER A 86 5.03 -7.64 22.50
C SER A 86 4.58 -7.41 21.05
N LEU A 87 3.36 -6.92 20.89
CA LEU A 87 2.76 -6.64 19.58
C LEU A 87 2.78 -5.14 19.30
N ARG A 88 3.43 -4.74 18.22
CA ARG A 88 3.50 -3.34 17.76
C ARG A 88 2.70 -3.17 16.49
N ARG A 89 1.65 -2.35 16.53
CA ARG A 89 0.85 -2.02 15.32
C ARG A 89 1.70 -1.25 14.32
N LEU A 90 1.74 -1.72 13.07
CA LEU A 90 2.43 -1.03 11.98
C LEU A 90 1.45 -0.15 11.22
N ARG A 91 1.85 1.07 10.84
CA ARG A 91 1.13 1.83 9.80
C ARG A 91 1.40 1.23 8.41
N PRO A 92 0.56 1.49 7.39
CA PRO A 92 0.78 0.94 6.05
C PRO A 92 2.18 1.24 5.48
N SER A 93 2.70 2.45 5.71
CA SER A 93 4.05 2.83 5.29
C SER A 93 5.15 2.06 6.03
N GLU A 94 4.92 1.71 7.30
CA GLU A 94 5.85 0.92 8.12
C GLU A 94 5.80 -0.56 7.72
N ALA A 95 4.62 -1.12 7.47
CA ALA A 95 4.45 -2.51 7.02
C ALA A 95 5.23 -2.78 5.73
N ILE A 96 5.18 -1.86 4.76
CA ILE A 96 5.96 -2.00 3.51
C ILE A 96 7.47 -2.07 3.79
N ARG A 97 7.97 -1.32 4.78
CA ARG A 97 9.40 -1.27 5.13
C ARG A 97 9.83 -2.48 5.98
N ALA A 98 9.06 -2.80 7.01
CA ALA A 98 9.36 -3.84 8.00
C ALA A 98 9.16 -5.29 7.50
N ARG A 99 8.68 -5.47 6.26
CA ARG A 99 8.30 -6.79 5.71
C ARG A 99 9.39 -7.87 5.78
N ALA A 100 10.66 -7.53 5.89
CA ALA A 100 11.75 -8.50 5.86
C ALA A 100 12.28 -8.94 7.23
N GLU A 101 11.91 -8.26 8.32
CA GLU A 101 12.72 -8.28 9.53
C GLU A 101 12.15 -9.20 10.61
N ARG A 102 10.84 -9.16 10.86
CA ARG A 102 10.23 -9.84 12.01
C ARG A 102 8.90 -10.52 11.71
N PRO A 103 8.46 -11.50 12.51
CA PRO A 103 7.15 -12.12 12.34
C PRO A 103 6.03 -11.09 12.51
N TRP A 104 4.93 -11.27 11.79
CA TRP A 104 3.75 -10.42 11.91
C TRP A 104 2.58 -11.20 12.48
N ARG A 105 1.67 -10.48 13.13
CA ARG A 105 0.32 -10.93 13.46
C ARG A 105 -0.66 -10.08 12.69
N LEU A 106 -1.49 -10.75 11.91
CA LEU A 106 -2.61 -10.16 11.18
C LEU A 106 -3.88 -10.33 12.02
N SER A 107 -4.72 -9.33 12.03
CA SER A 107 -6.01 -9.37 12.71
C SER A 107 -7.09 -8.64 11.92
N LYS A 108 -8.35 -8.96 12.23
CA LYS A 108 -9.48 -8.17 11.74
C LYS A 108 -9.30 -6.71 12.19
N PRO A 109 -9.64 -5.73 11.34
CA PRO A 109 -9.71 -4.35 11.78
C PRO A 109 -10.79 -4.25 12.85
N ALA A 110 -10.38 -4.02 14.10
CA ALA A 110 -11.34 -3.68 15.13
C ALA A 110 -11.98 -2.33 14.74
N TYR A 111 -13.31 -2.31 14.62
CA TYR A 111 -14.09 -1.07 14.40
C TYR A 111 -13.85 0.02 15.48
N ALA A 112 -13.06 -0.26 16.53
CA ALA A 112 -12.77 0.62 17.66
C ALA A 112 -11.41 1.34 17.58
N GLY A 113 -10.70 1.34 16.44
CA GLY A 113 -9.27 1.67 16.41
C GLY A 113 -8.79 2.56 15.27
N LEU A 114 -9.62 3.46 14.74
CA LEU A 114 -9.15 4.65 14.00
C LEU A 114 -8.61 5.74 14.95
N SER A 115 -8.14 5.37 16.15
CA SER A 115 -7.29 6.24 16.94
C SER A 115 -5.94 6.32 16.22
N VAL A 116 -5.85 7.24 15.26
CA VAL A 116 -4.57 7.88 14.98
C VAL A 116 -4.17 8.51 16.30
N SER A 117 -3.20 7.93 16.99
CA SER A 117 -2.52 8.65 18.07
C SER A 117 -1.82 9.83 17.40
N ILE A 118 -2.52 10.96 17.30
CA ILE A 118 -1.88 12.24 17.00
C ILE A 118 -0.91 12.44 18.17
N PRO A 119 0.42 12.44 17.93
CA PRO A 119 1.35 12.77 19.00
C PRO A 119 0.96 14.15 19.52
N THR A 120 0.82 14.31 20.84
CA THR A 120 0.41 15.56 21.51
C THR A 120 1.40 16.72 21.34
N ILE A 121 2.35 16.61 20.41
CA ILE A 121 3.32 17.65 20.08
C ILE A 121 2.99 18.12 18.66
N ASP A 122 2.09 19.09 18.57
CA ASP A 122 2.21 20.24 17.67
C ASP A 122 1.07 21.22 17.96
N ASP A 123 1.24 22.01 19.02
CA ASP A 123 0.48 23.25 19.31
C ASP A 123 0.69 24.35 18.24
N PHE A 124 1.33 24.05 17.11
CA PHE A 124 1.79 25.04 16.14
C PHE A 124 0.94 25.15 14.86
N LEU A 125 -0.05 24.28 14.67
CA LEU A 125 -0.75 24.17 13.38
C LEU A 125 -1.94 25.12 13.19
N PHE A 126 -2.43 25.77 14.25
CA PHE A 126 -3.58 26.68 14.19
C PHE A 126 -3.47 27.84 15.19
N GLU A 127 -2.42 28.66 15.14
CA GLU A 127 -2.53 30.01 15.69
C GLU A 127 -3.21 30.94 14.66
N PRO A 128 -4.42 31.48 14.92
CA PRO A 128 -4.91 32.62 14.18
C PRO A 128 -4.08 33.82 14.63
N ALA A 129 -3.20 34.31 13.76
CA ALA A 129 -2.57 35.61 13.95
C ALA A 129 -3.67 36.64 14.27
N GLY A 130 -3.60 37.20 15.48
CA GLY A 130 -4.64 38.05 16.04
C GLY A 130 -5.01 39.19 15.09
N PHE A 131 -6.29 39.28 14.77
CA PHE A 131 -6.90 40.52 14.33
C PHE A 131 -6.89 41.47 15.54
N SER A 132 -6.00 42.48 15.53
CA SER A 132 -6.20 43.64 16.38
C SER A 132 -7.20 44.56 15.71
N ALA A 133 -8.20 44.98 16.49
CA ALA A 133 -9.07 46.11 16.21
C ALA A 133 -8.28 47.43 16.17
#